data_AF-A0A180EZW3-F1
#
_entry.id   AF-A0A180EZW3-F1
#
_cell.length_a   1.000
_cell.length_b   1.000
_cell.length_c   1.000
_cell.angle_alpha   90.00
_cell.angle_beta   90.00
_cell.angle_gamma   90.00
#
_symmetry.space_group_name_H-M   'P 1'
#
loop_
_entity.id
_entity.type
_entity.pdbx_description
1 polymer ?
#
loop_
_entity_poly.entity_id
_entity_poly.type
_entity_poly.pdbx_seq_one_letter_code
_entity_poly.pdbx_strand_id
1 'polypeptide(L)'
;MGLKSLAPSGHLRNISNYYFSTVKLDIVTINYMYKKPIVTVSEVTAIIGKSIQTAYNLITDMEKAGIIKEITGSQRNRLFLFKKYMDLFG
;
A
#
# COMPACT_ATOMS: atom_id res chain seq x y z
N MET A 1 3.80 -17.15 -40.14
CA MET A 1 3.67 -17.69 -38.77
C MET A 1 3.52 -16.52 -37.81
N GLY A 2 2.29 -16.24 -37.37
CA GLY A 2 1.99 -15.07 -36.54
C GLY A 2 2.30 -15.32 -35.07
N LEU A 3 2.94 -14.35 -34.42
CA LEU A 3 3.20 -14.28 -32.98
C LEU A 3 1.89 -14.05 -32.19
N LYS A 4 0.90 -14.94 -32.34
CA LYS A 4 -0.24 -15.04 -31.43
C LYS A 4 -0.08 -16.33 -30.63
N SER A 5 0.49 -16.18 -29.43
CA SER A 5 0.24 -17.02 -28.24
C SER A 5 1.52 -17.20 -27.41
N LEU A 6 1.87 -16.14 -26.67
CA LEU A 6 2.58 -16.28 -25.40
C LEU A 6 1.76 -15.58 -24.32
N ALA A 7 0.49 -15.97 -24.21
CA ALA A 7 -0.26 -15.65 -23.01
C ALA A 7 0.33 -16.49 -21.86
N PRO A 8 0.80 -15.89 -20.76
CA PRO A 8 1.30 -16.65 -19.63
C PRO A 8 0.21 -17.62 -19.14
N SER A 9 0.61 -18.87 -18.85
CA SER A 9 -0.24 -19.92 -18.31
C SER A 9 -1.01 -19.42 -17.07
N GLY A 10 -2.18 -19.98 -16.77
CA GLY A 10 -3.07 -19.53 -15.69
C GLY A 10 -2.37 -19.33 -14.32
N HIS A 11 -1.33 -20.10 -14.03
CA HIS A 11 -0.49 -19.92 -12.83
C HIS A 11 0.29 -18.60 -12.82
N LEU A 12 0.92 -18.22 -13.94
CA LEU A 12 1.67 -16.97 -14.09
C LEU A 12 0.74 -15.75 -14.13
N ARG A 13 -0.49 -15.89 -14.66
CA ARG A 13 -1.51 -14.83 -14.61
C ARG A 13 -1.92 -14.47 -13.18
N ASN A 14 -2.05 -15.46 -12.30
CA ASN A 14 -2.39 -15.22 -10.90
C ASN A 14 -1.26 -14.54 -10.14
N ILE A 15 0.00 -14.92 -10.39
CA ILE A 15 1.16 -14.27 -9.78
C ILE A 15 1.28 -12.82 -10.26
N SER A 16 1.12 -12.57 -11.56
CA SER A 16 1.15 -11.22 -12.13
C SER A 16 0.03 -10.34 -11.56
N ASN A 17 -1.21 -10.85 -11.50
CA ASN A 17 -2.32 -10.13 -10.90
C ASN A 17 -2.12 -9.87 -9.40
N TYR A 18 -1.48 -10.78 -8.68
CA TYR A 18 -1.16 -10.61 -7.27
C TYR A 18 -0.14 -9.48 -7.07
N TYR A 19 0.96 -9.50 -7.82
CA TYR A 19 1.94 -8.41 -7.82
C TYR A 19 1.29 -7.09 -8.22
N PHE A 20 0.50 -7.07 -9.29
CA PHE A 20 -0.13 -5.84 -9.78
C PHE A 20 -1.22 -5.31 -8.84
N SER A 21 -1.95 -6.18 -8.13
CA SER A 21 -2.95 -5.75 -7.14
C SER A 21 -2.26 -5.12 -5.94
N THR A 22 -1.27 -5.79 -5.35
CA THR A 22 -0.60 -5.33 -4.13
C THR A 22 0.26 -4.09 -4.38
N VAL A 23 1.07 -4.10 -5.44
CA VAL A 23 1.93 -2.97 -5.89
C VAL A 23 1.09 -1.77 -6.37
N LYS A 24 -0.22 -1.91 -6.52
CA LYS A 24 -1.10 -0.78 -6.84
C LYS A 24 -1.65 -0.11 -5.58
N LEU A 25 -1.80 -0.83 -4.47
CA LEU A 25 -2.38 -0.28 -3.25
C LEU A 25 -1.40 0.64 -2.51
N ASP A 26 -0.14 0.23 -2.42
CA ASP A 26 0.96 1.02 -1.85
C ASP A 26 1.21 2.29 -2.66
N ILE A 27 1.30 2.22 -4.00
CA ILE A 27 1.49 3.40 -4.87
C ILE A 27 0.37 4.42 -4.67
N VAL A 28 -0.89 3.99 -4.67
CA VAL A 28 -2.03 4.90 -4.48
C VAL A 28 -2.03 5.52 -3.09
N THR A 29 -1.69 4.73 -2.05
CA THR A 29 -1.59 5.23 -0.68
C THR A 29 -0.44 6.23 -0.53
N ILE A 30 0.75 5.91 -1.06
CA ILE A 30 1.92 6.80 -1.06
C ILE A 30 1.61 8.11 -1.80
N ASN A 31 0.97 8.02 -2.97
CA ASN A 31 0.59 9.20 -3.75
C ASN A 31 -0.35 10.12 -2.97
N TYR A 32 -1.28 9.56 -2.21
CA TYR A 32 -2.13 10.33 -1.31
C TYR A 32 -1.30 10.97 -0.19
N MET A 33 -0.38 10.20 0.42
CA MET A 33 0.41 10.66 1.55
C MET A 33 1.38 11.81 1.22
N TYR A 34 1.76 12.02 -0.04
CA TYR A 34 2.49 13.25 -0.43
C TYR A 34 1.72 14.54 -0.16
N LYS A 35 0.38 14.50 -0.18
CA LYS A 35 -0.48 15.65 0.15
C LYS A 35 -0.87 15.67 1.62
N LYS A 36 -0.99 14.48 2.21
CA LYS A 36 -1.39 14.30 3.61
C LYS A 36 -0.44 13.29 4.28
N PRO A 37 0.67 13.75 4.87
CA PRO A 37 1.73 12.86 5.35
C PRO A 37 1.37 12.09 6.63
N ILE A 38 0.17 12.28 7.19
CA ILE A 38 -0.33 11.53 8.35
C ILE A 38 -1.69 10.95 7.99
N VAL A 39 -1.83 9.64 8.12
CA VAL A 39 -3.08 8.93 7.80
C VAL A 39 -3.50 7.97 8.91
N THR A 40 -4.79 7.68 8.99
CA THR A 40 -5.36 6.60 9.81
C THR A 40 -5.58 5.33 8.99
N VAL A 41 -5.84 4.21 9.66
CA VAL A 41 -6.29 2.97 9.00
C VAL A 41 -7.61 3.18 8.24
N SER A 42 -8.54 3.96 8.79
CA SER A 42 -9.83 4.22 8.15
C SER A 42 -9.66 5.01 6.85
N GLU A 43 -8.73 5.95 6.81
CA GLU A 43 -8.38 6.70 5.60
C GLU A 43 -7.74 5.80 4.56
N VAL A 44 -6.75 4.98 4.95
CA VAL A 44 -6.14 4.00 4.04
C VAL A 44 -7.19 3.05 3.46
N THR A 45 -8.12 2.57 4.29
CA THR A 45 -9.23 1.70 3.87
C THR A 45 -10.08 2.37 2.79
N ALA A 46 -10.42 3.66 2.98
CA ALA A 46 -11.17 4.45 2.01
C ALA A 46 -10.40 4.68 0.71
N ILE A 47 -9.09 4.96 0.80
CA ILE A 47 -8.19 5.20 -0.34
C ILE A 47 -8.08 3.98 -1.24
N ILE A 48 -7.88 2.80 -0.65
CA ILE A 48 -7.66 1.56 -1.41
C ILE A 48 -8.97 0.92 -1.89
N GLY A 49 -10.11 1.27 -1.30
CA GLY A 49 -11.42 0.71 -1.63
C GLY A 49 -11.49 -0.80 -1.38
N LYS A 50 -10.82 -1.29 -0.33
CA LYS A 50 -10.74 -2.71 0.07
C LYS A 50 -11.17 -2.88 1.53
N SER A 51 -11.16 -4.13 1.98
CA SER A 51 -11.46 -4.45 3.38
C SER A 51 -10.47 -3.78 4.33
N ILE A 52 -10.91 -3.52 5.56
CA ILE A 52 -10.04 -3.01 6.62
C ILE A 52 -8.87 -3.97 6.91
N GLN A 53 -9.05 -5.29 6.76
CA GLN A 53 -7.98 -6.27 6.90
C GLN A 53 -6.90 -6.08 5.83
N THR A 54 -7.30 -5.80 4.59
CA THR A 54 -6.37 -5.48 3.50
C THR A 54 -5.58 -4.21 3.82
N ALA A 55 -6.24 -3.18 4.38
CA ALA A 55 -5.57 -1.96 4.81
C ALA A 55 -4.55 -2.22 5.93
N TYR A 56 -4.89 -3.05 6.92
CA TYR A 56 -3.94 -3.43 7.98
C TYR A 56 -2.72 -4.18 7.44
N ASN A 57 -2.92 -5.11 6.51
CA ASN A 57 -1.83 -5.85 5.88
C ASN A 57 -0.90 -4.86 5.13
N LEU A 58 -1.47 -3.96 4.33
CA LEU A 58 -0.72 -2.93 3.61
C LEU A 58 0.08 -2.03 4.56
N ILE A 59 -0.55 -1.53 5.62
CA ILE A 59 0.10 -0.70 6.63
C ILE A 59 1.26 -1.45 7.29
N THR A 60 1.04 -2.72 7.65
CA THR A 60 2.08 -3.56 8.25
C THR A 60 3.28 -3.72 7.33
N ASP A 61 3.03 -3.94 6.04
CA ASP A 61 4.09 -4.11 5.04
C ASP A 61 4.85 -2.79 4.79
N MET A 62 4.14 -1.66 4.71
CA MET A 62 4.75 -0.33 4.57
C MET A 62 5.57 0.08 5.82
N GLU A 63 5.11 -0.29 7.02
CA GLU A 63 5.81 -0.04 8.29
C GLU A 63 7.08 -0.90 8.38
N LYS A 64 7.00 -2.20 8.04
CA LYS A 64 8.18 -3.09 7.93
C LYS A 64 9.19 -2.60 6.90
N ALA A 65 8.72 -2.03 5.79
CA ALA A 65 9.57 -1.42 4.77
C ALA A 65 10.16 -0.05 5.18
N GLY A 66 9.81 0.47 6.36
CA GLY A 66 10.29 1.76 6.86
C GLY A 66 9.72 2.98 6.11
N ILE A 67 8.65 2.80 5.33
CA ILE A 67 8.01 3.87 4.55
C ILE A 67 7.20 4.76 5.50
N ILE A 68 6.43 4.13 6.39
CA ILE A 68 5.59 4.79 7.38
C ILE A 68 5.99 4.41 8.79
N LYS A 69 5.58 5.20 9.78
CA LYS A 69 5.80 4.95 11.20
C LYS A 69 4.56 5.28 12.01
N GLU A 70 4.13 4.37 12.89
CA GLU A 70 3.12 4.67 13.90
C GLU A 70 3.61 5.74 14.89
N ILE A 71 2.76 6.72 15.22
CA ILE A 71 3.14 7.86 16.08
C ILE A 71 2.25 8.12 17.30
N THR A 72 1.23 7.30 17.55
CA THR A 72 0.28 7.50 18.66
C THR A 72 0.59 6.68 19.91
N GLY A 73 1.28 5.54 19.77
CA GLY A 73 1.44 4.56 20.85
C GLY A 73 0.13 3.91 21.32
N SER A 74 -0.98 4.14 20.62
CA SER A 74 -2.32 3.67 20.98
C SER A 74 -2.66 2.36 20.27
N GLN A 75 -3.59 1.58 20.85
CA GLN A 75 -4.16 0.39 20.20
C GLN A 75 -5.28 0.73 19.21
N ARG A 76 -5.91 1.91 19.32
CA ARG A 76 -7.04 2.34 18.47
C ARG A 76 -6.78 3.72 17.88
N ASN A 77 -7.40 4.01 16.73
CA ASN A 77 -7.23 5.28 16.01
C ASN A 77 -5.76 5.63 15.76
N ARG A 78 -4.95 4.61 15.44
CA ARG A 78 -3.52 4.76 15.14
C ARG A 78 -3.33 5.73 13.98
N LEU A 79 -2.34 6.61 14.13
CA LEU A 79 -1.87 7.53 13.11
C LEU A 79 -0.52 7.04 12.59
N PHE A 80 -0.36 7.11 11.28
CA PHE A 80 0.84 6.67 10.59
C PHE A 80 1.44 7.85 9.83
N LEU A 81 2.64 8.22 10.22
CA LEU A 81 3.45 9.26 9.60
C LEU A 81 4.15 8.70 8.36
N PHE A 82 4.19 9.48 7.27
CA PHE A 82 5.01 9.21 6.10
C PHE A 82 6.50 9.47 6.40
N LYS A 83 7.07 8.61 7.24
CA LYS A 83 8.41 8.72 7.81
C LYS A 83 9.46 9.02 6.74
N LYS A 84 9.50 8.24 5.66
CA LYS A 84 10.49 8.41 4.60
C LYS A 84 10.39 9.77 3.88
N TYR A 85 9.19 10.31 3.72
CA TYR A 85 9.00 11.63 3.14
C TYR A 85 9.45 12.74 4.10
N MET A 86 9.03 12.65 5.36
CA MET A 86 9.40 13.63 6.38
C MET A 86 10.90 13.64 6.68
N ASP A 87 11.59 12.50 6.59
CA ASP A 87 13.04 12.44 6.75
C ASP A 87 13.80 13.17 5.63
N LEU A 88 13.18 13.34 4.46
CA LEU A 88 13.81 13.95 3.28
C LEU A 88 13.45 15.42 3.09
N PHE A 89 12.26 15.83 3.51
CA PHE A 89 11.69 17.15 3.20
C PHE A 89 11.08 17.89 4.40
N GLY A 90 11.07 17.27 5.58
CA GLY A 90 10.52 17.85 6.81
C GLY A 90 11.51 18.68 7.60
#